data_AF-A0A3B6PTY5-F1
#
_entry.id   AF-A0A3B6PTY5-F1
#
_cell.length_a   1.000
_cell.length_b   1.000
_cell.length_c   1.000
_cell.angle_alpha   90.00
_cell.angle_beta   90.00
_cell.angle_gamma   90.00
#
_symmetry.space_group_name_H-M   'P 1'
#
loop_
_entity.id
_entity.type
_entity.pdbx_description
1 polymer ?
#
loop_
_entity_poly.entity_id
_entity_poly.type
_entity_poly.pdbx_seq_one_letter_code
_entity_poly.pdbx_strand_id
1 'polypeptide(L)'
;MENRKNTGLRTKLPNDGMVQEQEPAIKVMYQALKEIESELQNLRDDNNQLHDELLGKDRQLAETRTLLVDREHKLSNTQALLVDREQQLAAQTLVVDSRSQHTATSSIRRRQEAERAVAEERERAAAAARASRLAAAELAAARAEVEAARAEVEAATAAADCREELQTFKGIGEKRARMILELRELSPEVFASVKNVLDSIEMKKPEVSNMMWDMMVGP
;
A
#
# COMPACT_ATOMS: atom_id res chain seq x y z
N MET A 1 139.12 -69.51 52.19
CA MET A 1 138.59 -68.70 53.31
C MET A 1 137.53 -67.81 52.69
N GLU A 2 136.24 -67.75 53.03
CA GLU A 2 135.36 -68.20 54.11
C GLU A 2 133.93 -68.21 53.48
N ASN A 3 133.19 -69.32 53.51
CA ASN A 3 132.15 -69.64 54.50
C ASN A 3 131.32 -68.47 55.06
N ARG A 4 130.12 -68.24 54.50
CA ARG A 4 128.91 -67.76 55.21
C ARG A 4 127.68 -68.41 54.57
N LYS A 5 127.30 -69.60 55.02
CA LYS A 5 126.24 -69.88 56.03
C LYS A 5 124.87 -69.30 55.66
N ASN A 6 124.01 -70.22 55.20
CA ASN A 6 122.56 -70.15 55.10
C ASN A 6 121.90 -69.57 56.36
N THR A 7 120.97 -68.64 56.19
CA THR A 7 119.78 -68.46 57.05
C THR A 7 118.68 -67.78 56.24
N GLY A 8 117.48 -68.36 56.18
CA GLY A 8 116.34 -67.66 55.57
C GLY A 8 115.20 -68.55 55.09
N LEU A 9 114.43 -69.08 56.05
CA LEU A 9 112.96 -69.26 55.99
C LEU A 9 112.37 -69.77 54.66
N ARG A 10 112.09 -71.08 54.60
CA ARG A 10 111.01 -71.60 53.74
C ARG A 10 109.67 -71.05 54.24
N THR A 11 109.21 -69.96 53.66
CA THR A 11 107.82 -69.52 53.77
C THR A 11 106.98 -70.56 53.02
N LYS A 12 106.33 -71.46 53.77
CA LYS A 12 105.23 -72.26 53.21
C LYS A 12 104.17 -71.26 52.78
N LEU A 13 103.93 -71.10 51.49
CA LEU A 13 102.72 -70.48 50.99
C LEU A 13 101.55 -71.33 51.50
N PRO A 14 100.68 -70.84 52.40
CA PRO A 14 99.33 -71.38 52.42
C PRO A 14 98.69 -70.88 51.13
N ASN A 15 98.08 -71.74 50.32
CA ASN A 15 96.92 -71.42 49.47
C ASN A 15 96.77 -72.43 48.32
N ASP A 16 96.51 -73.69 48.65
CA ASP A 16 95.73 -74.57 47.75
C ASP A 16 94.32 -74.83 48.33
N GLY A 17 94.16 -74.85 49.67
CA GLY A 17 92.86 -75.05 50.31
C GLY A 17 91.87 -73.88 50.17
N MET A 18 92.34 -72.63 50.22
CA MET A 18 91.49 -71.43 50.05
C MET A 18 91.00 -71.26 48.60
N VAL A 19 91.74 -71.77 47.62
CA VAL A 19 91.38 -71.70 46.20
C VAL A 19 90.26 -72.70 45.89
N GLN A 20 90.30 -73.90 46.50
CA GLN A 20 89.24 -74.90 46.38
C GLN A 20 87.92 -74.49 47.06
N GLU A 21 87.98 -73.78 48.20
CA GLU A 21 86.76 -73.29 48.89
C GLU A 21 86.13 -72.06 48.22
N GLN A 22 86.89 -71.23 47.50
CA GLN A 22 86.38 -70.04 46.80
C GLN A 22 85.81 -70.35 45.40
N GLU A 23 86.23 -71.44 44.78
CA GLU A 23 85.81 -71.80 43.41
C GLU A 23 84.28 -71.95 43.22
N PRO A 24 83.52 -72.53 44.18
CA PRO A 24 82.06 -72.59 44.09
C PRO A 24 81.41 -71.21 44.14
N ALA A 25 81.89 -70.31 45.01
CA ALA A 25 81.35 -68.95 45.15
C ALA A 25 81.60 -68.12 43.89
N ILE A 26 82.78 -68.27 43.28
CA ILE A 26 83.11 -67.64 42.00
C ILE A 26 82.17 -68.12 40.88
N LYS A 27 81.87 -69.42 40.80
CA LYS A 27 80.89 -69.96 39.82
C LYS A 27 79.49 -69.39 40.00
N VAL A 28 79.03 -69.21 41.25
CA VAL A 28 77.74 -68.57 41.55
C VAL A 28 77.71 -67.12 41.08
N MET A 29 78.77 -66.35 41.36
CA MET A 29 78.87 -64.96 40.90
C MET A 29 78.89 -64.85 39.37
N TYR A 30 79.64 -65.71 38.67
CA TYR A 30 79.64 -65.75 37.21
C TYR A 30 78.26 -66.06 36.63
N GLN A 31 77.52 -66.98 37.24
CA GLN A 31 76.15 -67.29 36.83
C GLN A 31 75.22 -66.10 37.03
N ALA A 32 75.28 -65.43 38.19
CA ALA A 32 74.49 -64.24 38.48
C ALA A 32 74.81 -63.09 37.51
N LEU A 33 76.08 -62.87 37.17
CA LEU A 33 76.48 -61.87 36.17
C LEU A 33 75.90 -62.16 34.79
N LYS A 34 75.85 -63.44 34.39
CA LYS A 34 75.26 -63.85 33.11
C LYS A 34 73.75 -63.63 33.07
N GLU A 35 73.06 -63.85 34.18
CA GLU A 35 71.63 -63.55 34.32
C GLU A 35 71.37 -62.06 34.23
N ILE A 36 72.13 -61.24 34.98
CA ILE A 36 72.05 -59.78 34.93
C ILE A 36 72.33 -59.25 33.52
N GLU A 37 73.34 -59.78 32.83
CA GLU A 37 73.64 -59.39 31.46
C GLU A 37 72.49 -59.72 30.49
N SER A 38 71.84 -60.88 30.68
CA SER A 38 70.68 -61.27 29.89
C SER A 38 69.47 -60.37 30.16
N GLU A 39 69.22 -60.02 31.42
CA GLU A 39 68.16 -59.08 31.79
C GLU A 39 68.41 -57.67 31.25
N LEU A 40 69.64 -57.16 31.33
CA LEU A 40 70.01 -55.86 30.77
C LEU A 40 69.83 -55.84 29.26
N GLN A 41 70.11 -56.95 28.57
CA GLN A 41 69.88 -57.05 27.14
C GLN A 41 68.38 -56.98 26.82
N ASN A 42 67.54 -57.73 27.53
CA ASN A 42 66.08 -57.67 27.35
C ASN A 42 65.55 -56.25 27.59
N LEU A 43 65.99 -55.59 28.67
CA LEU A 43 65.58 -54.22 28.96
C LEU A 43 66.00 -53.21 27.88
N ARG A 44 67.16 -53.41 27.25
CA ARG A 44 67.59 -52.58 26.12
C ARG A 44 66.69 -52.79 24.90
N ASP A 45 66.36 -54.05 24.61
CA ASP A 45 65.50 -54.39 23.49
C ASP A 45 64.08 -53.83 23.69
N ASP A 46 63.52 -53.97 24.91
CA ASP A 46 62.25 -53.36 25.31
C ASP A 46 62.28 -51.82 25.19
N ASN A 47 63.36 -51.18 25.63
CA ASN A 47 63.50 -49.72 25.55
C ASN A 47 63.54 -49.23 24.10
N ASN A 48 64.26 -49.94 23.22
CA ASN A 48 64.31 -49.63 21.79
C ASN A 48 62.93 -49.78 21.16
N GLN A 49 62.19 -50.85 21.49
CA GLN A 49 60.84 -51.05 21.00
C GLN A 49 59.90 -49.92 21.45
N LEU A 50 59.93 -49.55 22.74
CA LEU A 50 59.12 -48.44 23.26
C LEU A 50 59.47 -47.10 22.61
N HIS A 51 60.74 -46.86 22.32
CA HIS A 51 61.20 -45.66 21.63
C HIS A 51 60.64 -45.59 20.20
N ASP A 52 60.68 -46.70 19.45
CA ASP A 52 60.11 -46.77 18.11
C ASP A 52 58.57 -46.58 18.12
N GLU A 53 57.89 -47.16 19.12
CA GLU A 53 56.45 -46.93 19.32
C GLU A 53 56.13 -45.46 19.65
N LEU A 54 56.97 -44.80 20.46
CA LEU A 54 56.80 -43.39 20.80
C LEU A 54 56.94 -42.52 19.55
N LEU A 55 57.97 -42.75 18.73
CA LEU A 55 58.17 -42.05 17.46
C LEU A 55 57.00 -42.27 16.50
N GLY A 56 56.46 -43.50 16.44
CA GLY A 56 55.28 -43.82 15.66
C GLY A 56 54.05 -43.02 16.11
N LYS A 57 53.82 -42.91 17.42
CA LYS A 57 52.73 -42.10 18.00
C LYS A 57 52.91 -40.60 17.74
N ASP A 58 54.14 -40.09 17.86
CA ASP A 58 54.44 -38.68 17.59
C ASP A 58 54.16 -38.32 16.13
N ARG A 59 54.48 -39.22 15.20
CA ARG A 59 54.14 -39.05 13.79
C ARG A 59 52.63 -39.03 13.55
N GLN A 60 51.89 -39.99 14.12
CA GLN A 60 50.42 -40.02 14.03
C GLN A 60 49.77 -38.76 14.63
N LEU A 61 50.32 -38.26 15.73
CA LEU A 61 49.86 -37.04 16.38
C LEU A 61 50.10 -35.82 15.47
N ALA A 62 51.24 -35.73 14.80
CA ALA A 62 51.54 -34.65 13.85
C ALA A 62 50.59 -34.68 12.63
N GLU A 63 50.31 -35.87 12.08
CA GLU A 63 49.36 -36.06 10.98
C GLU A 63 47.95 -35.64 11.41
N THR A 64 47.51 -36.05 12.60
CA THR A 64 46.19 -35.69 13.16
C THR A 64 46.06 -34.18 13.38
N ARG A 65 47.09 -33.52 13.92
CA ARG A 65 47.12 -32.06 14.11
C ARG A 65 46.96 -31.32 12.79
N THR A 66 47.64 -31.77 11.75
CA THR A 66 47.54 -31.17 10.40
C THR A 66 46.11 -31.28 9.86
N LEU A 67 45.50 -32.47 9.97
CA LEU A 67 44.11 -32.68 9.53
C LEU A 67 43.10 -31.85 10.33
N LEU A 68 43.34 -31.64 11.62
CA LEU A 68 42.48 -30.79 12.45
C LEU A 68 42.52 -29.33 12.01
N VAL A 69 43.71 -28.79 11.73
CA VAL A 69 43.88 -27.42 11.21
C VAL A 69 43.17 -27.25 9.86
N ASP A 70 43.34 -28.21 8.93
CA ASP A 70 42.63 -28.18 7.64
C ASP A 70 41.12 -28.20 7.81
N ARG A 71 40.61 -28.97 8.78
CA ARG A 71 39.18 -29.05 9.09
C ARG A 71 38.68 -27.75 9.72
N GLU A 72 39.45 -27.13 10.59
CA GLU A 72 39.15 -25.84 11.21
C GLU A 72 39.05 -24.74 10.15
N HIS A 73 39.98 -24.68 9.21
CA HIS A 73 39.89 -23.77 8.06
C HIS A 73 38.65 -24.01 7.19
N LYS A 74 38.30 -25.27 6.91
CA LYS A 74 37.07 -25.60 6.16
C LYS A 74 35.82 -25.15 6.92
N LEU A 75 35.76 -25.38 8.23
CA LEU A 75 34.65 -24.96 9.08
C LEU A 75 34.52 -23.42 9.08
N SER A 76 35.64 -22.72 9.23
CA SER A 76 35.69 -21.26 9.17
C SER A 76 35.14 -20.73 7.84
N ASN A 77 35.57 -21.30 6.70
CA ASN A 77 35.05 -20.93 5.39
C ASN A 77 33.53 -21.19 5.26
N THR A 78 33.04 -22.34 5.74
CA THR A 78 31.60 -22.61 5.71
C THR A 78 30.82 -21.63 6.59
N GLN A 79 31.38 -21.23 7.73
CA GLN A 79 30.73 -20.30 8.64
C GLN A 79 30.66 -18.89 8.05
N ALA A 80 31.71 -18.43 7.38
CA ALA A 80 31.71 -17.17 6.64
C ALA A 80 30.63 -17.14 5.55
N LEU A 81 30.55 -18.20 4.74
CA LEU A 81 29.53 -18.31 3.68
C LEU A 81 28.10 -18.35 4.23
N LEU A 82 27.88 -18.98 5.39
CA LEU A 82 26.57 -18.98 6.05
C LEU A 82 26.17 -17.58 6.53
N VAL A 83 27.10 -16.84 7.14
CA VAL A 83 26.85 -15.45 7.57
C VAL A 83 26.53 -14.56 6.37
N ASP A 84 27.27 -14.69 5.27
CA ASP A 84 27.00 -13.94 4.04
C ASP A 84 25.61 -14.28 3.47
N ARG A 85 25.24 -15.58 3.48
CA ARG A 85 23.93 -16.02 2.99
C ARG A 85 22.79 -15.52 3.87
N GLU A 86 22.96 -15.49 5.19
CA GLU A 86 21.98 -14.92 6.12
C GLU A 86 21.77 -13.43 5.87
N GLN A 87 22.85 -12.66 5.68
CA GLN A 87 22.76 -11.24 5.35
C GLN A 87 22.04 -11.01 4.01
N GLN A 88 22.33 -11.83 3.00
CA GLN A 88 21.63 -11.77 1.71
C GLN A 88 20.13 -12.07 1.85
N LEU A 89 19.75 -13.07 2.64
CA LEU A 89 18.36 -13.41 2.89
C LEU A 89 17.64 -12.28 3.64
N ALA A 90 18.28 -11.70 4.66
CA ALA A 90 17.74 -10.54 5.38
C ALA A 90 17.49 -9.34 4.44
N ALA A 91 18.47 -9.02 3.60
CA ALA A 91 18.34 -7.96 2.59
C ALA A 91 17.22 -8.26 1.58
N GLN A 92 17.11 -9.51 1.11
CA GLN A 92 16.06 -9.92 0.16
C GLN A 92 14.66 -9.76 0.77
N THR A 93 14.46 -10.19 2.02
CA THR A 93 13.18 -10.04 2.73
C THR A 93 12.78 -8.58 2.84
N LEU A 94 13.70 -7.70 3.23
CA LEU A 94 13.44 -6.25 3.33
C LEU A 94 13.01 -5.64 1.99
N VAL A 95 13.63 -6.05 0.89
CA VAL A 95 13.26 -5.57 -0.46
C VAL A 95 11.87 -6.07 -0.86
N VAL A 96 11.55 -7.33 -0.59
CA VAL A 96 10.22 -7.90 -0.87
C VAL A 96 9.14 -7.20 -0.06
N ASP A 97 9.37 -6.97 1.23
CA ASP A 97 8.44 -6.26 2.11
C ASP A 97 8.24 -4.80 1.67
N SER A 98 9.33 -4.10 1.36
CA SER A 98 9.26 -2.72 0.87
C SER A 98 8.50 -2.63 -0.45
N ARG A 99 8.73 -3.58 -1.36
CA ARG A 99 8.04 -3.64 -2.66
C ARG A 99 6.55 -3.94 -2.47
N SER A 100 6.20 -4.87 -1.58
CA SER A 100 4.83 -5.21 -1.20
C SER A 100 4.09 -4.02 -0.59
N GLN A 101 4.73 -3.30 0.34
CA GLN A 101 4.17 -2.09 0.92
C GLN A 101 3.96 -1.02 -0.15
N HIS A 102 4.95 -0.77 -1.01
CA HIS A 102 4.84 0.22 -2.06
C HIS A 102 3.71 -0.09 -3.05
N THR A 103 3.55 -1.35 -3.46
CA THR A 103 2.44 -1.75 -4.35
C THR A 103 1.08 -1.59 -3.67
N ALA A 104 0.96 -1.95 -2.39
CA ALA A 104 -0.26 -1.75 -1.60
C ALA A 104 -0.60 -0.26 -1.45
N THR A 105 0.37 0.59 -1.13
CA THR A 105 0.15 2.05 -1.04
C THR A 105 -0.25 2.63 -2.40
N SER A 106 0.43 2.22 -3.49
CA SER A 106 0.09 2.66 -4.85
C SER A 106 -1.32 2.24 -5.26
N SER A 107 -1.74 1.01 -4.93
CA SER A 107 -3.07 0.51 -5.31
C SER A 107 -4.18 1.22 -4.54
N ILE A 108 -3.99 1.46 -3.24
CA ILE A 108 -4.91 2.24 -2.41
C ILE A 108 -5.01 3.67 -2.94
N ARG A 109 -3.87 4.31 -3.23
CA ARG A 109 -3.86 5.68 -3.77
C ARG A 109 -4.60 5.77 -5.11
N ARG A 110 -4.32 4.86 -6.06
CA ARG A 110 -5.02 4.82 -7.36
C ARG A 110 -6.52 4.64 -7.19
N ARG A 111 -6.95 3.79 -6.25
CA ARG A 111 -8.37 3.61 -5.94
C ARG A 111 -9.00 4.89 -5.41
N GLN A 112 -8.35 5.56 -4.47
CA GLN A 112 -8.85 6.83 -3.91
C GLN A 112 -8.93 7.94 -4.98
N GLU A 113 -7.94 8.04 -5.87
CA GLU A 113 -7.94 8.99 -6.98
C GLU A 113 -9.09 8.72 -7.96
N ALA A 114 -9.34 7.45 -8.30
CA ALA A 114 -10.47 7.06 -9.15
C ALA A 114 -11.83 7.34 -8.48
N GLU A 115 -11.97 7.04 -7.19
CA GLU A 115 -13.20 7.33 -6.42
C GLU A 115 -13.47 8.84 -6.36
N ARG A 116 -12.43 9.66 -6.19
CA ARG A 116 -12.54 11.13 -6.24
C ARG A 116 -12.95 11.64 -7.62
N ALA A 117 -12.35 11.11 -8.70
CA ALA A 117 -12.70 11.50 -10.05
C ALA A 117 -14.17 11.20 -10.37
N VAL A 118 -14.66 10.01 -9.97
CA VAL A 118 -16.07 9.64 -10.12
C VAL A 118 -16.99 10.54 -9.30
N ALA A 119 -16.60 10.90 -8.07
CA ALA A 119 -17.38 11.82 -7.24
C ALA A 119 -17.46 13.21 -7.87
N GLU A 120 -16.36 13.73 -8.39
CA GLU A 120 -16.30 15.03 -9.04
C GLU A 120 -17.11 15.06 -10.34
N GLU A 121 -17.07 14.00 -11.16
CA GLU A 121 -17.93 13.89 -12.34
C GLU A 121 -19.42 13.85 -11.96
N ARG A 122 -19.79 13.12 -10.90
CA ARG A 122 -21.17 13.09 -10.40
C ARG A 122 -21.62 14.46 -9.91
N GLU A 123 -20.76 15.20 -9.23
CA GLU A 123 -21.05 16.56 -8.77
C GLU A 123 -21.22 17.51 -9.97
N ARG A 124 -20.32 17.47 -10.96
CA ARG A 124 -20.44 18.26 -12.19
C ARG A 124 -21.72 17.92 -12.95
N ALA A 125 -22.07 16.64 -13.07
CA ALA A 125 -23.31 16.21 -13.72
C ALA A 125 -24.55 16.71 -12.95
N ALA A 126 -24.53 16.64 -11.61
CA ALA A 126 -25.61 17.17 -10.78
C ALA A 126 -25.74 18.69 -10.91
N ALA A 127 -24.61 19.42 -10.96
CA ALA A 127 -24.59 20.86 -11.17
C ALA A 127 -25.12 21.23 -12.56
N ALA A 128 -24.70 20.53 -13.62
CA ALA A 128 -25.21 20.72 -14.98
C ALA A 128 -26.71 20.43 -15.08
N ALA A 129 -27.20 19.37 -14.42
CA ALA A 129 -28.63 19.07 -14.37
C ALA A 129 -29.42 20.16 -13.63
N ARG A 130 -28.87 20.73 -12.54
CA ARG A 130 -29.48 21.87 -11.84
C ARG A 130 -29.52 23.11 -12.73
N ALA A 131 -28.42 23.45 -13.40
CA ALA A 131 -28.35 24.58 -14.33
C ALA A 131 -29.35 24.41 -15.49
N SER A 132 -29.45 23.21 -16.07
CA SER A 132 -30.42 22.92 -17.13
C SER A 132 -31.87 23.07 -16.66
N ARG A 133 -32.20 22.67 -15.44
CA ARG A 133 -33.54 22.87 -14.87
C ARG A 133 -33.87 24.34 -14.65
N LEU A 134 -32.91 25.14 -14.16
CA LEU A 134 -33.09 26.57 -13.98
C LEU A 134 -33.32 27.27 -15.33
N ALA A 135 -32.50 26.98 -16.34
CA ALA A 135 -32.67 27.53 -17.67
C ALA A 135 -34.03 27.14 -18.30
N ALA A 136 -34.49 25.90 -18.09
CA ALA A 136 -35.81 25.48 -18.55
C ALA A 136 -36.95 26.22 -17.83
N ALA A 137 -36.81 26.48 -16.52
CA ALA A 137 -37.79 27.25 -15.75
C ALA A 137 -37.84 28.72 -16.17
N GLU A 138 -36.68 29.35 -16.42
CA GLU A 138 -36.60 30.73 -16.93
C GLU A 138 -37.24 30.85 -18.31
N LEU A 139 -36.98 29.90 -19.21
CA LEU A 139 -37.59 29.89 -20.54
C LEU A 139 -39.09 29.63 -20.49
N ALA A 140 -39.57 28.81 -19.56
CA ALA A 140 -41.01 28.62 -19.33
C ALA A 140 -41.67 29.89 -18.79
N ALA A 141 -41.03 30.60 -17.87
CA ALA A 141 -41.51 31.88 -17.35
C ALA A 141 -41.59 32.95 -18.46
N ALA A 142 -40.53 33.10 -19.26
CA ALA A 142 -40.51 34.04 -20.38
C ALA A 142 -41.60 33.73 -21.44
N ARG A 143 -41.87 32.45 -21.72
CA ARG A 143 -42.96 32.06 -22.62
C ARG A 143 -44.32 32.43 -22.04
N ALA A 144 -44.55 32.21 -20.75
CA ALA A 144 -45.79 32.59 -20.07
C ALA A 144 -46.01 34.11 -20.11
N GLU A 145 -44.95 34.92 -19.92
CA GLU A 145 -45.02 36.38 -20.05
C GLU A 145 -45.36 36.82 -21.48
N VAL A 146 -44.77 36.19 -22.50
CA VAL A 146 -45.08 36.49 -23.91
C VAL A 146 -46.51 36.08 -24.27
N GLU A 147 -46.98 34.92 -23.79
CA GLU A 147 -48.36 34.49 -24.00
C GLU A 147 -49.36 35.43 -23.32
N ALA A 148 -49.07 35.89 -22.09
CA ALA A 148 -49.88 36.89 -21.39
C ALA A 148 -49.92 38.22 -22.15
N ALA A 149 -48.76 38.74 -22.57
CA ALA A 149 -48.69 39.98 -23.36
C ALA A 149 -49.41 39.85 -24.71
N ARG A 150 -49.35 38.69 -25.37
CA ARG A 150 -50.09 38.42 -26.59
C ARG A 150 -51.60 38.41 -26.35
N ALA A 151 -52.07 37.78 -25.26
CA ALA A 151 -53.48 37.78 -24.89
C ALA A 151 -53.99 39.20 -24.60
N GLU A 152 -53.19 40.04 -23.93
CA GLU A 152 -53.51 41.46 -23.72
C GLU A 152 -53.62 42.23 -25.04
N VAL A 153 -52.70 42.02 -25.98
CA VAL A 153 -52.77 42.65 -27.31
C VAL A 153 -53.99 42.17 -28.09
N GLU A 154 -54.28 40.87 -28.11
CA GLU A 154 -55.46 40.31 -28.80
C GLU A 154 -56.77 40.85 -28.18
N ALA A 155 -56.84 40.99 -26.86
CA ALA A 155 -57.97 41.62 -26.17
C ALA A 155 -58.10 43.10 -26.53
N ALA A 156 -56.98 43.84 -26.57
CA ALA A 156 -56.96 45.25 -26.93
C ALA A 156 -57.37 45.48 -28.39
N THR A 157 -56.97 44.60 -29.32
CA THR A 157 -57.40 44.65 -30.72
C THR A 157 -58.88 44.33 -30.86
N ALA A 158 -59.38 43.28 -30.19
CA ALA A 158 -60.80 42.96 -30.21
C ALA A 158 -61.65 44.11 -29.62
N ALA A 159 -61.17 44.73 -28.55
CA ALA A 159 -61.82 45.92 -27.99
C ALA A 159 -61.77 47.10 -28.98
N ALA A 160 -60.71 47.27 -29.77
CA ALA A 160 -60.64 48.29 -30.82
C ALA A 160 -61.65 48.03 -31.93
N ASP A 161 -61.72 46.80 -32.44
CA ASP A 161 -62.69 46.40 -33.46
C ASP A 161 -64.13 46.63 -32.96
N CYS A 162 -64.44 46.22 -31.73
CA CYS A 162 -65.74 46.51 -31.11
C CYS A 162 -66.00 48.02 -30.94
N ARG A 163 -64.98 48.84 -30.65
CA ARG A 163 -65.15 50.30 -30.60
C ARG A 163 -65.48 50.86 -31.98
N GLU A 164 -64.81 50.40 -33.03
CA GLU A 164 -65.07 50.83 -34.40
C GLU A 164 -66.49 50.44 -34.83
N GLU A 165 -66.94 49.22 -34.54
CA GLU A 165 -68.31 48.78 -34.76
C GLU A 165 -69.33 49.65 -34.00
N LEU A 166 -69.09 49.93 -32.72
CA LEU A 166 -69.97 50.78 -31.92
C LEU A 166 -70.06 52.21 -32.47
N GLN A 167 -69.01 52.72 -33.10
CA GLN A 167 -68.98 54.05 -33.70
C GLN A 167 -69.79 54.17 -35.00
N THR A 168 -70.16 53.05 -35.61
CA THR A 168 -71.09 53.05 -36.75
C THR A 168 -72.50 53.48 -36.36
N PHE A 169 -72.87 53.34 -35.08
CA PHE A 169 -74.18 53.78 -34.58
C PHE A 169 -74.23 55.30 -34.40
N LYS A 170 -75.26 55.91 -34.99
CA LYS A 170 -75.48 57.36 -34.94
C LYS A 170 -75.64 57.87 -33.51
N GLY A 171 -74.73 58.75 -33.09
CA GLY A 171 -74.74 59.34 -31.73
C GLY A 171 -73.81 58.63 -30.73
N ILE A 172 -73.18 57.53 -31.12
CA ILE A 172 -72.12 56.85 -30.35
C ILE A 172 -70.77 57.24 -30.95
N GLY A 173 -70.14 58.29 -30.42
CA GLY A 173 -68.75 58.64 -30.77
C GLY A 173 -67.73 57.87 -29.92
N GLU A 174 -66.45 58.03 -30.23
CA GLU A 174 -65.29 57.42 -29.53
C GLU A 174 -65.42 57.41 -28.00
N LYS A 175 -65.81 58.54 -27.40
CA LYS A 175 -65.98 58.66 -25.94
C LYS A 175 -67.07 57.73 -25.38
N ARG A 176 -68.21 57.63 -26.06
CA ARG A 176 -69.33 56.77 -25.63
C ARG A 176 -69.02 55.30 -25.90
N ALA A 177 -68.42 54.97 -27.05
CA ALA A 177 -67.99 53.61 -27.37
C ALA A 177 -66.99 53.05 -26.35
N ARG A 178 -66.01 53.85 -25.92
CA ARG A 178 -65.07 53.47 -24.86
C ARG A 178 -65.76 53.22 -23.53
N MET A 179 -66.68 54.10 -23.14
CA MET A 179 -67.40 53.98 -21.88
C MET A 179 -68.31 52.73 -21.85
N ILE A 180 -68.90 52.34 -22.98
CA ILE A 180 -69.65 51.08 -23.10
C ILE A 180 -68.73 49.89 -22.80
N LEU A 181 -67.53 49.84 -23.38
CA LEU A 181 -66.61 48.73 -23.14
C LEU A 181 -66.08 48.70 -21.70
N GLU A 182 -65.74 49.84 -21.12
CA GLU A 182 -65.35 49.94 -19.70
C GLU A 182 -66.48 49.48 -18.76
N LEU A 183 -67.74 49.84 -19.05
CA LEU A 183 -68.90 49.35 -18.32
C LEU A 183 -69.05 47.83 -18.44
N ARG A 184 -68.70 47.23 -19.59
CA ARG A 184 -68.80 45.78 -19.80
C ARG A 184 -67.81 45.02 -18.93
N GLU A 185 -66.61 45.57 -18.75
CA GLU A 185 -65.55 44.95 -17.94
C GLU A 185 -65.77 45.17 -16.44
N LEU A 186 -66.08 46.39 -16.03
CA LEU A 186 -66.16 46.78 -14.61
C LEU A 186 -67.55 46.59 -13.99
N SER A 187 -68.60 46.54 -14.81
CA SER A 187 -70.00 46.48 -14.34
C SER A 187 -70.90 45.73 -15.33
N PRO A 188 -70.64 44.44 -15.58
CA PRO A 188 -71.37 43.65 -16.58
C PRO A 188 -72.88 43.59 -16.31
N GLU A 189 -73.30 43.78 -15.06
CA GLU A 189 -74.70 43.83 -14.63
C GLU A 189 -75.51 44.94 -15.34
N VAL A 190 -74.87 46.04 -15.75
CA VAL A 190 -75.51 47.15 -16.50
C VAL A 190 -76.04 46.67 -17.85
N PHE A 191 -75.43 45.64 -18.44
CA PHE A 191 -75.84 45.07 -19.74
C PHE A 191 -77.09 44.19 -19.65
N ALA A 192 -77.70 44.03 -18.48
CA ALA A 192 -78.98 43.33 -18.33
C ALA A 192 -80.14 44.01 -19.10
N SER A 193 -80.01 45.30 -19.42
CA SER A 193 -80.99 46.01 -20.27
C SER A 193 -80.32 47.10 -21.10
N VAL A 194 -80.70 47.20 -22.38
CA VAL A 194 -80.25 48.28 -23.29
C VAL A 194 -80.52 49.66 -22.71
N LYS A 195 -81.64 49.83 -21.99
CA LYS A 195 -81.98 51.10 -21.33
C LYS A 195 -80.92 51.50 -20.30
N ASN A 196 -80.46 50.56 -19.48
CA ASN A 196 -79.47 50.84 -18.44
C ASN A 196 -78.13 51.25 -19.04
N VAL A 197 -77.74 50.62 -20.16
CA VAL A 197 -76.53 51.00 -20.90
C VAL A 197 -76.65 52.41 -21.47
N LEU A 198 -77.76 52.73 -22.14
CA LEU A 198 -78.01 54.05 -22.73
C LEU A 198 -78.07 55.17 -21.68
N ASP A 199 -78.69 54.90 -20.54
CA ASP A 199 -78.76 55.82 -19.39
C ASP A 199 -77.35 56.06 -18.82
N SER A 200 -76.53 55.00 -18.70
CA SER A 200 -75.16 55.07 -18.18
C SER A 200 -74.20 55.82 -19.12
N ILE A 201 -74.48 55.85 -20.42
CA ILE A 201 -73.73 56.67 -21.40
C ILE A 201 -74.31 58.06 -21.66
N GLU A 202 -75.27 58.47 -20.82
CA GLU A 202 -75.89 59.79 -20.85
C GLU A 202 -76.49 60.13 -22.23
N MET A 203 -77.05 59.13 -22.93
CA MET A 203 -77.75 59.38 -24.20
C MET A 203 -79.14 59.95 -23.94
N LYS A 204 -79.42 61.11 -24.55
CA LYS A 204 -80.73 61.77 -24.38
C LYS A 204 -81.79 61.05 -25.20
N LYS A 205 -83.05 61.02 -24.71
CA LYS A 205 -84.20 60.42 -25.41
C LYS A 205 -84.30 60.73 -26.93
N PRO A 206 -84.14 61.99 -27.41
CA PRO A 206 -84.16 62.26 -28.85
C PRO A 206 -82.97 61.68 -29.61
N GLU A 207 -81.78 61.56 -29.00
CA GLU A 207 -80.61 60.91 -29.60
C GLU A 207 -80.86 59.42 -29.78
N VAL A 208 -81.45 58.76 -28.77
CA VAL A 208 -81.83 57.35 -28.81
C VAL A 208 -82.89 57.08 -29.88
N SER A 209 -83.94 57.90 -29.96
CA SER A 209 -84.98 57.76 -30.99
C SER A 209 -84.42 57.90 -32.41
N ASN A 210 -83.51 58.85 -32.64
CA ASN A 210 -82.85 59.03 -33.93
C ASN A 210 -81.98 57.83 -34.32
N MET A 211 -81.21 57.28 -33.38
CA MET A 211 -80.38 56.09 -33.61
C MET A 211 -81.23 54.86 -33.95
N MET A 212 -82.34 54.63 -33.22
CA MET A 212 -83.23 53.49 -33.48
C MET A 212 -83.94 53.60 -34.82
N TRP A 213 -84.31 54.81 -35.25
CA TRP A 213 -84.93 55.04 -36.55
C TRP A 213 -83.96 54.73 -37.69
N ASP A 214 -82.70 55.16 -37.57
CA ASP A 214 -81.60 54.90 -38.51
C ASP A 214 -81.35 53.38 -38.67
N MET A 215 -81.36 52.62 -37.57
CA MET A 215 -81.21 51.16 -37.60
C MET A 215 -82.40 50.42 -38.22
N MET A 216 -83.64 50.94 -38.10
CA MET A 216 -84.84 50.29 -38.63
C MET A 216 -85.09 50.59 -40.10
N VAL A 217 -84.71 51.78 -40.57
CA VAL A 217 -85.01 52.26 -41.92
C VAL A 217 -83.81 52.09 -42.85
N GLY A 218 -82.60 51.93 -42.29
CA GLY A 218 -81.34 51.91 -43.05
C GLY A 218 -81.05 53.27 -43.70
N PRO A 219 -79.82 53.51 -44.18
CA PRO A 219 -79.59 54.58 -45.15
C PRO A 219 -80.38 54.35 -46.45
#